data_AF-A0AA92UIP0-F1
#
_entry.id   AF-A0AA92UIP0-F1
#
_cell.length_a   1.000
_cell.length_b   1.000
_cell.length_c   1.000
_cell.angle_alpha   90.00
_cell.angle_beta   90.00
_cell.angle_gamma   90.00
#
_symmetry.space_group_name_H-M   'P 1'
#
loop_
_entity.id
_entity.type
_entity.pdbx_description
1 polymer ?
#
loop_
_entity_poly.entity_id
_entity_poly.type
_entity_poly.pdbx_seq_one_letter_code
_entity_poly.pdbx_strand_id
1 'polypeptide(L)'
;LSPVELFATKINALIGRSAARDIYDVYNMVKHQLFVSDEEKTLLRKATVFYLTVGSSRKDNATPTEYTDFPQIDKIRFPQIRSQLLPVLSHREHFDFEKAKTEVKDFLSKLLVLTESEQEYVREFNDKKYIPELLFEDKEMVNRIKFHPMALWKTRSR
;
A
#
# COMPACT_ATOMS: atom_id res chain seq x y z
N LEU A 1 7.63 3.11 13.47
CA LEU A 1 7.24 2.35 12.26
C LEU A 1 8.52 1.98 11.54
N SER A 2 8.66 0.72 11.10
CA SER A 2 9.79 0.38 10.23
C SER A 2 9.65 1.10 8.89
N PRO A 3 10.73 1.28 8.10
CA PRO A 3 10.63 1.84 6.75
C PRO A 3 9.60 1.10 5.90
N VAL A 4 9.55 -0.23 5.99
CA VAL A 4 8.57 -1.06 5.26
C VAL A 4 7.14 -0.72 5.65
N GLU A 5 6.85 -0.65 6.95
CA GLU A 5 5.53 -0.32 7.47
C GLU A 5 5.10 1.09 7.05
N LEU A 6 6.03 2.06 7.11
CA LEU A 6 5.80 3.41 6.63
C LEU A 6 5.40 3.42 5.15
N PHE A 7 6.18 2.78 4.28
CA PHE A 7 5.86 2.79 2.85
C PHE A 7 4.63 1.97 2.49
N ALA A 8 4.35 0.88 3.20
CA ALA A 8 3.10 0.14 3.04
C ALA A 8 1.87 1.01 3.34
N THR A 9 1.92 1.85 4.38
CA THR A 9 0.82 2.80 4.66
C THR A 9 0.69 3.89 3.60
N LYS A 10 1.80 4.37 3.04
CA LYS A 10 1.82 5.34 1.92
C LYS A 10 1.23 4.74 0.65
N ILE A 11 1.61 3.50 0.31
CA ILE A 11 1.05 2.76 -0.82
C ILE A 11 -0.46 2.56 -0.63
N ASN A 12 -0.90 2.16 0.57
CA ASN A 12 -2.32 2.05 0.90
C ASN A 12 -3.07 3.38 0.74
N ALA A 13 -2.48 4.50 1.20
CA ALA A 13 -3.07 5.83 1.01
C ALA A 13 -3.13 6.24 -0.46
N LEU A 14 -2.09 5.93 -1.24
CA LEU A 14 -2.04 6.20 -2.67
C LEU A 14 -3.12 5.43 -3.43
N ILE A 15 -3.21 4.10 -3.20
CA ILE A 15 -4.18 3.22 -3.86
C ILE A 15 -5.60 3.52 -3.38
N GLY A 16 -5.80 3.83 -2.09
CA GLY A 16 -7.15 4.02 -1.55
C GLY A 16 -7.77 5.37 -1.88
N ARG A 17 -6.99 6.46 -1.80
CA ARG A 17 -7.53 7.84 -1.85
C ARG A 17 -6.78 8.81 -2.75
N SER A 18 -5.94 8.33 -3.68
CA SER A 18 -5.27 9.18 -4.68
C SER A 18 -4.47 10.32 -4.04
N ALA A 19 -3.73 10.05 -2.97
CA ALA A 19 -3.06 11.09 -2.22
C ALA A 19 -1.80 11.62 -2.94
N ALA A 20 -1.79 12.91 -3.26
CA ALA A 20 -0.76 13.54 -4.10
C ALA A 20 0.63 13.64 -3.44
N ARG A 21 0.73 13.57 -2.10
CA ARG A 21 2.03 13.48 -1.42
C ARG A 21 2.58 12.06 -1.43
N ASP A 22 1.71 11.08 -1.26
CA ASP A 22 2.11 9.67 -1.22
C ASP A 22 2.68 9.20 -2.57
N ILE A 23 2.19 9.73 -3.71
CA ILE A 23 2.83 9.43 -5.02
C ILE A 23 4.28 9.91 -5.08
N TYR A 24 4.59 11.08 -4.51
CA TYR A 24 5.96 11.60 -4.47
C TYR A 24 6.86 10.73 -3.58
N ASP A 25 6.35 10.35 -2.41
CA ASP A 25 7.09 9.50 -1.48
C ASP A 25 7.37 8.12 -2.09
N VAL A 26 6.36 7.48 -2.68
CA VAL A 26 6.49 6.17 -3.34
C VAL A 26 7.40 6.27 -4.56
N TYR A 27 7.30 7.34 -5.34
CA TYR A 27 8.20 7.58 -6.47
C TYR A 27 9.65 7.67 -6.02
N ASN A 28 9.94 8.44 -4.97
CA ASN A 28 11.29 8.57 -4.44
C ASN A 28 11.80 7.26 -3.82
N MET A 29 10.95 6.49 -3.16
CA MET A 29 11.30 5.14 -2.70
C MET A 29 11.77 4.25 -3.85
N VAL A 30 11.05 4.27 -4.98
CA VAL A 30 11.41 3.51 -6.19
C VAL A 30 12.71 4.04 -6.81
N LYS A 31 12.79 5.36 -7.02
CA LYS A 31 13.95 6.03 -7.64
C LYS A 31 15.24 5.83 -6.86
N HIS A 32 15.17 5.85 -5.53
CA HIS A 32 16.32 5.65 -4.66
C HIS A 32 16.54 4.19 -4.26
N GLN A 33 15.75 3.26 -4.81
CA GLN A 33 15.86 1.82 -4.57
C GLN A 33 15.92 1.50 -3.07
N LEU A 34 15.00 2.05 -2.28
CA LEU A 34 15.03 1.89 -0.82
C LEU A 34 14.88 0.42 -0.37
N PHE A 35 14.25 -0.42 -1.20
CA PHE A 35 14.08 -1.85 -0.98
C PHE A 35 14.65 -2.59 -2.19
N VAL A 36 15.81 -3.23 -2.00
CA VAL A 36 16.56 -3.86 -3.10
C VAL A 36 16.38 -5.36 -3.08
N SER A 37 16.46 -5.97 -1.89
CA SER A 37 16.41 -7.42 -1.75
C SER A 37 14.99 -7.96 -1.97
N ASP A 38 14.90 -9.23 -2.38
CA ASP A 38 13.61 -9.89 -2.57
C ASP A 38 12.88 -10.09 -1.24
N GLU A 39 13.61 -10.25 -0.13
CA GLU A 39 13.06 -10.32 1.23
C GLU A 39 12.39 -9.00 1.63
N GLU A 40 13.04 -7.86 1.38
CA GLU A 40 12.48 -6.53 1.65
C GLU A 40 11.23 -6.25 0.81
N LYS A 41 11.27 -6.59 -0.48
CA LYS A 41 10.11 -6.45 -1.37
C LYS A 41 8.97 -7.38 -0.95
N THR A 42 9.29 -8.61 -0.54
CA THR A 42 8.30 -9.56 0.00
C THR A 42 7.64 -9.00 1.24
N LEU A 43 8.42 -8.45 2.17
CA LEU A 43 7.90 -7.83 3.39
C LEU A 43 7.06 -6.59 3.08
N LEU A 44 7.49 -5.75 2.12
CA LEU A 44 6.74 -4.58 1.66
C LEU A 44 5.40 -4.98 1.05
N ARG A 45 5.38 -6.03 0.21
CA ARG A 45 4.16 -6.57 -0.37
C ARG A 45 3.22 -7.08 0.72
N LYS A 46 3.69 -7.94 1.63
CA LYS A 46 2.91 -8.48 2.76
C LYS A 46 2.33 -7.34 3.64
N ALA A 47 3.16 -6.36 4.00
CA ALA A 47 2.72 -5.19 4.76
C ALA A 47 1.70 -4.35 3.99
N THR A 48 1.88 -4.17 2.68
CA THR A 48 0.93 -3.43 1.83
C THR A 48 -0.42 -4.14 1.79
N VAL A 49 -0.45 -5.46 1.63
CA VAL A 49 -1.68 -6.28 1.68
C VAL A 49 -2.38 -6.14 3.04
N PHE A 50 -1.61 -6.20 4.13
CA PHE A 50 -2.15 -5.96 5.46
C PHE A 50 -2.86 -4.61 5.55
N TYR A 51 -2.19 -3.52 5.15
CA TYR A 51 -2.79 -2.19 5.23
C TYR A 51 -3.91 -1.94 4.22
N LEU A 52 -3.91 -2.60 3.06
CA LEU A 52 -5.02 -2.56 2.12
C LEU A 52 -6.28 -3.22 2.69
N THR A 53 -6.13 -4.33 3.42
CA THR A 53 -7.25 -5.04 4.08
C THR A 53 -7.79 -4.28 5.29
N VAL A 54 -6.92 -3.87 6.22
CA VAL A 54 -7.34 -3.19 7.45
C VAL A 54 -7.67 -1.70 7.24
N GLY A 55 -7.13 -1.09 6.18
CA GLY A 55 -7.24 0.34 5.91
C GLY A 55 -8.65 0.78 5.52
N SER A 56 -9.02 1.99 5.95
CA SER A 56 -10.30 2.63 5.56
C SER A 56 -10.16 3.52 4.31
N SER A 57 -9.00 3.48 3.65
CA SER A 57 -8.69 4.37 2.52
C SER A 57 -9.50 4.04 1.27
N ARG A 58 -9.90 2.76 1.09
CA ARG A 58 -10.73 2.32 -0.05
C ARG A 58 -12.22 2.49 0.30
N LYS A 59 -13.01 2.90 -0.70
CA LYS A 59 -14.48 3.00 -0.60
C LYS A 59 -15.16 1.63 -0.59
N ASP A 60 -14.55 0.64 -1.24
CA ASP A 60 -15.06 -0.73 -1.30
C ASP A 60 -14.67 -1.47 -0.02
N ASN A 61 -15.62 -2.23 0.53
CA ASN A 61 -15.38 -3.02 1.72
C ASN A 61 -14.51 -4.27 1.44
N ALA A 62 -14.48 -4.75 0.20
CA ALA A 62 -13.73 -5.94 -0.20
C ALA A 62 -12.39 -5.55 -0.84
N THR A 63 -11.32 -6.16 -0.36
CA THR A 63 -9.98 -6.01 -0.93
C THR A 63 -9.80 -7.01 -2.07
N PRO A 64 -9.33 -6.59 -3.25
CA PRO A 64 -9.11 -7.51 -4.37
C PRO A 64 -7.87 -8.37 -4.13
N THR A 65 -7.90 -9.56 -4.72
CA THR A 65 -6.77 -10.51 -4.77
C THR A 65 -5.92 -10.34 -6.03
N GLU A 66 -6.37 -9.53 -6.99
CA GLU A 66 -5.68 -9.27 -8.25
C GLU A 66 -5.59 -7.76 -8.49
N TYR A 67 -4.40 -7.30 -8.85
CA TYR A 67 -4.08 -5.89 -9.09
C TYR A 67 -3.60 -5.72 -10.53
N THR A 68 -4.53 -5.52 -11.46
CA THR A 68 -4.24 -5.36 -12.89
C THR A 68 -3.96 -3.92 -13.31
N ASP A 69 -4.52 -2.95 -12.56
CA ASP A 69 -4.33 -1.52 -12.80
C ASP A 69 -4.54 -0.70 -11.51
N PHE A 70 -4.11 0.56 -11.54
CA PHE A 70 -4.22 1.53 -10.44
C PHE A 70 -4.90 2.83 -10.89
N PRO A 71 -6.18 2.80 -11.30
CA PRO A 71 -6.88 3.95 -11.85
C PRO A 71 -7.00 5.13 -10.87
N GLN A 72 -6.81 4.89 -9.57
CA GLN A 72 -6.79 5.94 -8.55
C GLN A 72 -5.58 6.85 -8.69
N ILE A 73 -4.46 6.35 -9.21
CA ILE A 73 -3.25 7.15 -9.47
C ILE A 73 -3.49 8.12 -10.64
N ASP A 74 -4.21 7.68 -11.67
CA ASP A 74 -4.55 8.51 -12.83
C ASP A 74 -5.50 9.66 -12.48
N LYS A 75 -6.28 9.51 -11.40
CA LYS A 75 -7.16 10.56 -10.88
C LYS A 75 -6.41 11.71 -10.21
N ILE A 76 -5.11 11.57 -9.92
CA ILE A 76 -4.31 12.64 -9.31
C ILE A 76 -4.10 13.73 -10.36
N ARG A 77 -4.76 14.88 -10.17
CA ARG A 77 -4.71 16.02 -11.09
C ARG A 77 -3.76 17.11 -10.62
N PHE A 78 -3.26 17.90 -11.57
CA PHE A 78 -2.34 19.00 -11.30
C PHE A 78 -2.79 19.99 -10.21
N PRO A 79 -4.09 20.38 -10.09
CA PRO A 79 -4.51 21.26 -8.99
C PRO A 79 -4.30 20.66 -7.60
N GLN A 80 -4.50 19.35 -7.44
CA GLN A 80 -4.26 18.64 -6.18
C GLN A 80 -2.76 18.60 -5.85
N ILE A 81 -1.94 18.29 -6.85
CA ILE A 81 -0.48 18.37 -6.77
C ILE A 81 -0.01 19.77 -6.37
N ARG A 82 -0.53 20.82 -7.04
CA ARG A 82 -0.16 22.21 -6.80
C ARG A 82 -0.44 22.65 -5.37
N SER A 83 -1.57 22.23 -4.83
CA SER A 83 -2.02 22.61 -3.48
C SER A 83 -1.40 21.77 -2.37
N GLN A 84 -1.20 20.46 -2.61
CA GLN A 84 -0.79 19.53 -1.56
C GLN A 84 0.71 19.27 -1.55
N LEU A 85 1.37 19.29 -2.70
CA LEU A 85 2.75 18.82 -2.87
C LEU A 85 3.74 19.94 -3.21
N LEU A 86 3.45 20.82 -4.17
CA LEU A 86 4.40 21.89 -4.53
C LEU A 86 4.87 22.76 -3.34
N PRO A 87 4.03 23.09 -2.33
CA PRO A 87 4.49 23.88 -1.18
C PRO A 87 5.53 23.18 -0.29
N VAL A 88 5.63 21.84 -0.35
CA VAL A 88 6.57 21.05 0.45
C VAL A 88 7.81 20.61 -0.34
N LEU A 89 7.81 20.79 -1.67
CA LEU A 89 8.97 20.48 -2.50
C LEU A 89 10.06 21.53 -2.32
N SER A 90 11.30 21.09 -2.46
CA SER A 90 12.42 22.01 -2.56
C SER A 90 12.26 22.88 -3.81
N HIS A 91 12.48 24.20 -3.70
CA HIS A 91 12.35 25.15 -4.81
C HIS A 91 13.21 24.83 -6.03
N ARG A 92 14.20 23.94 -5.90
CA ARG A 92 15.11 23.52 -6.98
C ARG A 92 14.72 22.19 -7.64
N GLU A 93 13.67 21.54 -7.16
CA GLU A 93 13.31 20.19 -7.60
C GLU A 93 12.27 20.25 -8.71
N HIS A 94 12.64 19.80 -9.91
CA HIS A 94 11.69 19.54 -10.98
C HIS A 94 11.09 18.14 -10.80
N PHE A 95 9.81 18.06 -10.46
CA PHE A 95 9.10 16.80 -10.32
C PHE A 95 8.14 16.58 -11.50
N ASP A 96 8.45 15.57 -12.32
CA ASP A 96 7.60 15.16 -13.43
C ASP A 96 6.51 14.20 -12.94
N PHE A 97 5.29 14.73 -12.82
CA PHE A 97 4.15 13.99 -12.29
C PHE A 97 3.69 12.85 -13.18
N GLU A 98 3.73 13.00 -14.50
CA GLU A 98 3.25 11.97 -15.42
C GLU A 98 4.25 10.82 -15.50
N LYS A 99 5.55 11.15 -15.48
CA LYS A 99 6.60 10.15 -15.30
C LYS A 99 6.46 9.41 -13.96
N ALA A 100 6.23 10.15 -12.86
CA ALA A 100 6.07 9.55 -11.55
C ALA A 100 4.88 8.60 -11.46
N LYS A 101 3.73 8.96 -12.03
CA LYS A 101 2.56 8.06 -12.12
C LYS A 101 2.92 6.77 -12.85
N THR A 102 3.57 6.88 -14.00
CA THR A 102 3.94 5.73 -14.83
C THR A 102 4.88 4.78 -14.10
N GLU A 103 5.97 5.30 -13.52
CA GLU A 103 6.96 4.47 -12.80
C GLU A 103 6.37 3.85 -11.54
N VAL A 104 5.54 4.58 -10.80
CA VAL A 104 4.88 4.04 -9.59
C VAL A 104 3.87 2.94 -9.97
N LYS A 105 3.08 3.11 -11.03
CA LYS A 105 2.16 2.07 -11.51
C LYS A 105 2.91 0.80 -11.90
N ASP A 106 3.99 0.93 -12.68
CA ASP A 106 4.83 -0.21 -13.07
C ASP A 106 5.43 -0.94 -11.86
N PHE A 107 5.95 -0.19 -10.89
CA PHE A 107 6.44 -0.76 -9.63
C PHE A 107 5.35 -1.51 -8.87
N LEU A 108 4.17 -0.91 -8.70
CA LEU A 108 3.07 -1.53 -7.96
C LEU A 108 2.53 -2.79 -8.65
N SER A 109 2.49 -2.83 -9.99
CA SER A 109 2.09 -4.01 -10.75
C SER A 109 3.06 -5.18 -10.52
N LYS A 110 4.36 -4.90 -10.33
CA LYS A 110 5.38 -5.92 -10.02
C LYS A 110 5.35 -6.31 -8.55
N LEU A 111 5.09 -5.36 -7.65
CA LEU A 111 5.03 -5.59 -6.22
C LEU A 111 3.79 -6.38 -5.81
N LEU A 112 2.61 -6.09 -6.36
CA LEU A 112 1.32 -6.65 -5.92
C LEU A 112 0.92 -7.92 -6.68
N VAL A 113 1.90 -8.77 -6.99
CA VAL A 113 1.68 -10.15 -7.44
C VAL A 113 1.57 -11.02 -6.19
N LEU A 114 0.35 -11.33 -5.78
CA LEU A 114 0.08 -12.06 -4.53
C LEU A 114 0.33 -13.56 -4.65
N THR A 115 0.90 -14.17 -3.61
CA THR A 115 0.97 -15.64 -3.51
C THR A 115 -0.39 -16.22 -3.15
N GLU A 116 -0.56 -17.52 -3.33
CA GLU A 116 -1.79 -18.21 -2.96
C GLU A 116 -2.16 -18.00 -1.49
N SER A 117 -1.17 -18.06 -0.59
CA SER A 117 -1.36 -17.79 0.86
C SER A 117 -1.81 -16.35 1.13
N GLU A 118 -1.26 -15.37 0.42
CA GLU A 118 -1.65 -13.96 0.59
C GLU A 118 -3.04 -13.68 0.01
N GLN A 119 -3.38 -14.33 -1.10
CA GLN A 119 -4.74 -14.27 -1.65
C GLN A 119 -5.74 -14.91 -0.70
N GLU A 120 -5.38 -16.04 -0.07
CA GLU A 120 -6.21 -16.72 0.93
C GLU A 120 -6.42 -15.83 2.16
N TYR A 121 -5.37 -15.17 2.64
CA TYR A 121 -5.49 -14.16 3.69
C TYR A 121 -6.54 -13.09 3.32
N VAL A 122 -6.48 -12.55 2.10
CA VAL A 122 -7.42 -11.52 1.64
C VAL A 122 -8.85 -12.06 1.56
N ARG A 123 -9.05 -13.29 1.05
CA ARG A 123 -10.36 -13.95 0.98
C ARG A 123 -10.97 -14.14 2.36
N GLU A 124 -10.23 -14.75 3.28
CA GLU A 124 -10.68 -14.99 4.65
C GLU A 124 -10.96 -13.65 5.38
N PHE A 125 -10.12 -12.62 5.17
CA PHE A 125 -10.36 -11.30 5.75
C PHE A 125 -11.64 -10.65 5.24
N ASN A 126 -11.91 -10.75 3.93
CA ASN A 126 -13.14 -10.27 3.33
C ASN A 126 -14.37 -11.00 3.91
N ASP A 127 -14.22 -12.29 4.22
CA ASP A 127 -15.19 -13.17 4.89
C ASP A 127 -15.23 -13.01 6.42
N LYS A 128 -14.62 -11.94 6.95
CA LYS A 128 -14.63 -11.57 8.38
C LYS A 128 -13.86 -12.54 9.27
N LYS A 129 -12.93 -13.29 8.71
CA LYS A 129 -12.01 -14.15 9.45
C LYS A 129 -10.61 -13.56 9.39
N TYR A 130 -10.06 -13.15 10.53
CA TYR A 130 -8.74 -12.58 10.60
C TYR A 130 -7.70 -13.65 10.98
N ILE A 131 -6.91 -14.09 9.98
CA ILE A 131 -5.87 -15.13 10.14
C ILE A 131 -4.52 -14.55 9.67
N PRO A 132 -3.85 -13.72 10.50
CA PRO A 132 -2.57 -13.07 10.14
C PRO A 132 -1.44 -14.04 9.77
N GLU A 133 -1.52 -15.29 10.23
CA GLU A 133 -0.56 -16.36 9.94
C GLU A 133 -0.49 -16.73 8.46
N LEU A 134 -1.56 -16.47 7.69
CA LEU A 134 -1.56 -16.65 6.23
C LEU A 134 -0.72 -15.59 5.50
N LEU A 135 -0.49 -14.45 6.16
CA LEU A 135 0.24 -13.32 5.60
C LEU A 135 1.70 -13.28 6.08
N PHE A 136 1.94 -13.62 7.35
CA PHE A 136 3.25 -13.53 7.97
C PHE A 136 3.64 -14.84 8.67
N GLU A 137 4.84 -15.33 8.35
CA GLU A 137 5.41 -16.55 8.95
C GLU A 137 6.12 -16.25 10.28
N ASP A 138 6.60 -15.02 10.44
CA ASP A 138 7.29 -14.55 11.64
C ASP A 138 6.31 -14.45 12.82
N LYS A 139 6.57 -15.22 13.88
CA LYS A 139 5.71 -15.29 15.06
C LYS A 139 5.65 -13.98 15.84
N GLU A 140 6.74 -13.21 15.87
CA GLU A 140 6.73 -11.91 16.55
C GLU A 140 5.84 -10.92 15.81
N MET A 141 5.93 -10.90 14.48
CA MET A 141 5.09 -10.05 13.63
C MET A 141 3.61 -10.45 13.74
N VAL A 142 3.29 -11.74 13.69
CA VAL A 142 1.94 -12.25 13.94
C VAL A 142 1.43 -11.79 15.31
N ASN A 143 2.21 -11.96 16.37
CA ASN A 143 1.80 -11.55 17.72
C ASN A 143 1.53 -10.04 17.83
N ARG A 144 2.31 -9.22 17.10
CA ARG A 144 2.11 -7.76 17.06
C ARG A 144 0.81 -7.36 16.38
N ILE A 145 0.41 -8.05 15.31
CA ILE A 145 -0.77 -7.67 14.52
C ILE A 145 -2.04 -8.46 14.89
N LYS A 146 -1.92 -9.59 15.58
CA LYS A 146 -3.05 -10.47 15.96
C LYS A 146 -4.19 -9.73 16.65
N PHE A 147 -3.89 -8.71 17.43
CA PHE A 147 -4.87 -7.87 18.12
C PHE A 147 -4.98 -6.46 17.53
N HIS A 148 -4.63 -6.28 16.25
CA HIS A 148 -4.67 -4.98 15.60
C HIS A 148 -6.12 -4.42 15.63
N PRO A 149 -6.37 -3.26 16.28
CA PRO A 149 -7.72 -2.79 16.53
C PRO A 149 -8.57 -2.64 15.27
N MET A 150 -7.98 -2.14 14.17
CA MET A 150 -8.70 -1.99 12.91
C MET A 150 -9.00 -3.32 12.23
N ALA A 151 -8.13 -4.34 12.40
CA ALA A 151 -8.37 -5.66 11.84
C ALA A 151 -9.60 -6.27 12.54
N LEU A 152 -9.56 -6.32 13.87
CA LEU A 152 -10.65 -6.81 14.70
C LEU A 152 -11.96 -6.04 14.47
N TRP A 153 -11.90 -4.72 14.32
CA TRP A 153 -13.08 -3.91 14.04
C TRP A 153 -13.70 -4.26 12.68
N LYS A 154 -12.88 -4.45 11.63
CA LYS A 154 -13.36 -4.78 10.29
C LYS A 154 -13.89 -6.21 10.15
N THR A 155 -13.36 -7.13 10.95
CA THR A 155 -13.79 -8.54 10.98
C THR A 155 -14.83 -8.81 12.06
N ARG A 156 -15.29 -7.80 12.81
CA ARG A 156 -16.39 -7.98 13.75
C ARG A 156 -17.68 -8.23 12.98
N SER A 157 -18.27 -9.41 13.16
CA SER A 157 -19.64 -9.69 12.73
C SER A 157 -20.59 -8.68 13.39
N ARG A 158 -21.50 -8.11 12.60
CA ARG A 158 -22.63 -7.34 13.14
C ARG A 158 -23.66 -8.28 13.72
#